data_AF-A0A6J8EFJ0-F1
#
_entry.id   AF-A0A6J8EFJ0-F1
#
_cell.length_a   1.000
_cell.length_b   1.000
_cell.length_c   1.000
_cell.angle_alpha   90.00
_cell.angle_beta   90.00
_cell.angle_gamma   90.00
#
_symmetry.space_group_name_H-M   'P 1'
#
loop_
_entity.id
_entity.type
_entity.pdbx_description
1 polymer ?
#
loop_
_entity_poly.entity_id
_entity_poly.type
_entity_poly.pdbx_seq_one_letter_code
_entity_poly.pdbx_strand_id
1 'polypeptide(L)'
;MEEDQFKGDVFCLMPFSLTENSLTGLPVHVNDFFALSQNRRYVKWPTADQMRQGTYKDNSLRWNNCLITEVLAELYNNVILELIEHTIRSDSDAIVTRTRLDCRQITEHWKNILEPLFDSLFESMFRENNGGCWISIKEAVFDIFEAKKRVHYQFESIKPIDLN
;
A
#
# COMPACT_ATOMS: atom_id res chain seq x y z
N MET A 1 11.93 23.12 0.72
CA MET A 1 11.02 22.96 -0.42
C MET A 1 10.16 21.75 -0.10
N GLU A 2 8.90 21.96 0.25
CA GLU A 2 7.93 20.85 0.22
C GLU A 2 7.83 20.41 -1.24
N GLU A 3 8.29 19.21 -1.55
CA GLU A 3 7.97 18.59 -2.83
C GLU A 3 6.46 18.41 -2.87
N ASP A 4 5.83 18.89 -3.94
CA ASP A 4 4.40 18.69 -4.18
C ASP A 4 4.15 17.17 -4.21
N GLN A 5 3.58 16.64 -3.13
CA GLN A 5 3.39 15.21 -2.95
C GLN A 5 2.39 14.73 -3.99
N PHE A 6 2.80 13.81 -4.87
CA PHE A 6 1.91 13.21 -5.86
C PHE A 6 0.68 12.61 -5.17
N LYS A 7 -0.51 12.95 -5.66
CA LYS A 7 -1.78 12.42 -5.16
C LYS A 7 -2.44 11.58 -6.24
N GLY A 8 -2.63 10.30 -5.95
CA GLY A 8 -3.36 9.39 -6.79
C GLY A 8 -4.81 9.81 -6.97
N ASP A 9 -5.33 9.51 -8.15
CA ASP A 9 -6.68 9.88 -8.59
C ASP A 9 -7.38 8.65 -9.18
N VAL A 10 -8.71 8.62 -9.09
CA VAL A 10 -9.54 7.55 -9.66
C VAL A 10 -10.17 7.96 -10.98
N PHE A 11 -10.11 7.04 -11.94
CA PHE A 11 -10.72 7.15 -13.25
C PHE A 11 -11.61 5.95 -13.54
N CYS A 12 -12.61 6.16 -14.40
CA CYS A 12 -13.43 5.09 -14.92
C CYS A 12 -13.64 5.32 -16.42
N LEU A 13 -12.72 4.76 -17.23
CA LEU A 13 -12.68 4.78 -18.71
C LEU A 13 -12.50 6.15 -19.37
N MET A 14 -12.73 7.25 -18.67
CA MET A 14 -12.40 8.61 -19.10
C MET A 14 -11.84 9.38 -17.91
N PRO A 15 -10.90 10.33 -18.13
CA PRO A 15 -10.45 11.22 -17.07
C PRO A 15 -11.65 12.04 -16.58
N PHE A 16 -12.10 11.74 -15.36
CA PHE A 16 -13.05 12.58 -14.66
C PHE A 16 -12.45 13.98 -14.51
N SER A 17 -13.28 15.02 -14.49
CA SER A 17 -12.80 16.35 -14.07
C SER A 17 -12.17 16.17 -12.68
N LEU A 18 -10.86 16.45 -12.56
CA LEU A 18 -10.10 16.33 -11.32
C LEU A 18 -10.85 17.12 -10.24
N THR A 19 -11.47 16.42 -9.29
CA THR A 19 -12.16 17.05 -8.16
C THR A 19 -11.62 16.45 -6.87
N GLU A 20 -11.77 17.15 -5.74
CA GLU A 20 -11.29 16.62 -4.45
C GLU A 20 -11.87 15.23 -4.11
N ASN A 21 -13.04 14.90 -4.67
CA ASN A 21 -13.73 13.62 -4.46
C ASN A 21 -13.12 12.45 -5.25
N SER A 22 -12.21 12.71 -6.19
CA SER A 22 -11.56 11.67 -6.99
C SER A 22 -10.20 11.26 -6.42
N LEU A 23 -9.63 12.05 -5.51
CA LEU A 23 -8.37 11.75 -4.85
C LEU A 23 -8.45 10.47 -4.00
N THR A 24 -7.58 9.52 -4.31
CA THR A 24 -7.47 8.23 -3.58
C THR A 24 -6.50 8.32 -2.41
N GLY A 25 -5.49 9.20 -2.53
CA GLY A 25 -4.37 9.27 -1.60
C GLY A 25 -3.36 8.13 -1.76
N LEU A 26 -3.56 7.26 -2.75
CA LEU A 26 -2.56 6.26 -3.16
C LEU A 26 -1.42 6.96 -3.94
N PRO A 27 -0.20 6.42 -3.95
CA PRO A 27 0.89 6.95 -4.76
C PRO A 27 0.76 6.62 -6.25
N VAL A 28 -0.42 6.17 -6.70
CA VAL A 28 -0.72 5.80 -8.09
C VAL A 28 -2.12 6.25 -8.49
N HIS A 29 -2.33 6.47 -9.78
CA HIS A 29 -3.68 6.60 -10.33
C HIS A 29 -4.34 5.21 -10.44
N VAL A 30 -5.64 5.16 -10.19
CA VAL A 30 -6.45 3.93 -10.29
C VAL A 30 -7.47 4.12 -11.40
N ASN A 31 -7.50 3.21 -12.37
CA ASN A 31 -8.51 3.22 -13.43
C ASN A 31 -9.19 1.87 -13.50
N ASP A 32 -10.52 1.86 -13.32
CA ASP A 32 -11.32 0.64 -13.42
C ASP A 32 -12.80 0.98 -13.72
N PHE A 33 -13.61 -0.03 -13.99
CA PHE A 33 -15.04 0.07 -14.28
C PHE A 33 -15.88 0.31 -13.00
N PHE A 34 -15.55 1.36 -12.24
CA PHE A 34 -16.29 1.71 -11.05
C PHE A 34 -17.73 2.09 -11.37
N ALA A 35 -18.66 1.58 -10.58
CA ALA A 35 -20.00 2.11 -10.55
C ALA A 35 -20.00 3.53 -9.99
N LEU A 36 -20.65 4.43 -10.70
CA LEU A 36 -20.66 5.85 -10.39
C LEU A 36 -21.98 6.30 -9.76
N SER A 37 -21.96 7.49 -9.17
CA SER A 37 -23.15 8.23 -8.78
C SER A 37 -24.10 8.49 -9.95
N GLN A 38 -25.35 8.89 -9.64
CA GLN A 38 -26.35 9.18 -10.69
C GLN A 38 -25.91 10.28 -11.66
N ASN A 39 -25.25 11.33 -11.16
CA ASN A 39 -24.68 12.39 -11.99
C ASN A 39 -23.36 11.99 -12.66
N ARG A 40 -22.91 10.74 -12.46
CA ARG A 40 -21.68 10.15 -12.99
C ARG A 40 -20.49 11.07 -12.74
N ARG A 41 -20.31 11.59 -11.52
CA ARG A 41 -19.19 12.49 -11.19
C ARG A 41 -18.22 11.90 -10.17
N TYR A 42 -18.64 10.89 -9.42
CA TYR A 42 -17.83 10.27 -8.38
C TYR A 42 -18.17 8.78 -8.28
N VAL A 43 -17.22 8.01 -7.75
CA VAL A 43 -17.40 6.59 -7.43
C VAL A 43 -18.54 6.47 -6.40
N LYS A 44 -19.44 5.51 -6.64
CA LYS A 44 -20.56 5.24 -5.75
C LYS A 44 -20.04 4.50 -4.52
N TRP A 45 -20.21 5.10 -3.34
CA TRP A 45 -19.80 4.52 -2.06
C TRP A 45 -21.03 4.18 -1.20
N PRO A 46 -20.95 3.14 -0.35
CA PRO A 46 -21.95 2.93 0.67
C PRO A 46 -21.96 4.10 1.66
N THR A 47 -23.13 4.42 2.20
CA THR A 47 -23.23 5.40 3.30
C THR A 47 -22.52 4.87 4.55
N ALA A 48 -22.15 5.77 5.47
CA ALA A 48 -21.52 5.38 6.73
C ALA A 48 -22.35 4.35 7.51
N ASP A 49 -23.68 4.42 7.45
CA ASP A 49 -24.57 3.44 8.08
C ASP A 49 -24.53 2.08 7.37
N GLN A 50 -24.54 2.08 6.04
CA GLN A 50 -24.44 0.87 5.23
C GLN A 50 -23.10 0.16 5.41
N MET A 51 -22.00 0.91 5.54
CA MET A 51 -20.69 0.35 5.87
C MET A 51 -20.70 -0.29 7.26
N ARG A 52 -21.15 0.44 8.29
CA ARG A 52 -21.17 -0.05 9.68
C ARG A 52 -22.02 -1.31 9.87
N GLN A 53 -23.13 -1.41 9.14
CA GLN A 53 -24.06 -2.53 9.27
C GLN A 53 -23.76 -3.67 8.28
N GLY A 54 -22.83 -3.49 7.34
CA GLY A 54 -22.58 -4.47 6.27
C GLY A 54 -23.79 -4.68 5.35
N THR A 55 -24.69 -3.69 5.23
CA THR A 55 -26.01 -3.82 4.60
C THR A 55 -26.09 -3.29 3.17
N TYR A 56 -24.96 -3.03 2.49
CA TYR A 56 -24.96 -2.59 1.10
C TYR A 56 -25.28 -3.75 0.12
N LYS A 57 -26.56 -4.10 0.01
CA LYS A 57 -27.07 -5.16 -0.88
C LYS A 57 -27.08 -4.79 -2.37
N ASP A 58 -26.87 -3.52 -2.69
CA ASP A 58 -26.82 -3.01 -4.06
C ASP A 58 -25.59 -3.58 -4.79
N ASN A 59 -25.81 -4.25 -5.93
CA ASN A 59 -24.74 -4.92 -6.68
C ASN A 59 -23.65 -3.94 -7.15
N SER A 60 -23.99 -2.67 -7.42
CA SER A 60 -23.01 -1.67 -7.82
C SER A 60 -22.06 -1.29 -6.68
N LEU A 61 -22.56 -1.24 -5.43
CA LEU A 61 -21.72 -1.01 -4.25
C LEU A 61 -20.81 -2.22 -3.96
N ARG A 62 -21.36 -3.43 -4.08
CA ARG A 62 -20.59 -4.68 -3.92
C ARG A 62 -19.48 -4.80 -4.96
N TRP A 63 -19.77 -4.43 -6.21
CA TRP A 63 -18.80 -4.40 -7.29
C TRP A 63 -17.63 -3.47 -6.99
N ASN A 64 -17.89 -2.21 -6.59
CA ASN A 64 -16.84 -1.27 -6.24
C ASN A 64 -15.98 -1.75 -5.07
N ASN A 65 -16.59 -2.38 -4.07
CA ASN A 65 -15.85 -2.95 -2.95
C ASN A 65 -14.93 -4.09 -3.41
N CYS A 66 -15.45 -5.05 -4.19
CA CYS A 66 -14.69 -6.15 -4.77
C CYS A 66 -13.51 -5.67 -5.63
N LEU A 67 -13.72 -4.65 -6.48
CA LEU A 67 -12.63 -4.04 -7.27
C LEU A 67 -11.48 -3.53 -6.39
N ILE A 68 -11.77 -2.99 -5.21
CA ILE A 68 -10.76 -2.44 -4.32
C ILE A 68 -10.09 -3.54 -3.49
N THR A 69 -10.88 -4.41 -2.88
CA THR A 69 -10.40 -5.38 -1.89
C THR A 69 -9.77 -6.60 -2.54
N GLU A 70 -10.17 -6.97 -3.74
CA GLU A 70 -9.67 -8.16 -4.44
C GLU A 70 -8.75 -7.76 -5.59
N VAL A 71 -9.27 -7.01 -6.56
CA VAL A 71 -8.54 -6.73 -7.81
C VAL A 71 -7.39 -5.75 -7.57
N LEU A 72 -7.68 -4.59 -6.99
CA LEU A 72 -6.68 -3.53 -6.81
C LEU A 72 -5.62 -3.92 -5.78
N ALA A 73 -6.01 -4.58 -4.69
CA ALA A 73 -5.07 -5.09 -3.70
C ALA A 73 -4.05 -6.06 -4.33
N GLU A 74 -4.52 -7.04 -5.10
CA GLU A 74 -3.65 -8.00 -5.78
C GLU A 74 -2.79 -7.34 -6.85
N LEU A 75 -3.36 -6.43 -7.64
CA LEU A 75 -2.60 -5.68 -8.65
C LEU A 75 -1.48 -4.86 -8.01
N TYR A 76 -1.78 -4.17 -6.90
CA TYR A 76 -0.81 -3.34 -6.21
C TYR A 76 0.31 -4.17 -5.57
N ASN A 77 -0.01 -5.35 -5.01
CA ASN A 77 0.99 -6.31 -4.54
C ASN A 77 1.95 -6.72 -5.66
N ASN A 78 1.41 -7.12 -6.83
CA ASN A 78 2.23 -7.50 -7.98
C ASN A 78 3.13 -6.36 -8.47
N VAL A 79 2.61 -5.12 -8.49
CA VAL A 79 3.42 -3.94 -8.83
C VAL A 79 4.56 -3.74 -7.82
N ILE A 80 4.31 -3.86 -6.52
CA ILE A 80 5.37 -3.75 -5.52
C ILE A 80 6.46 -4.81 -5.75
N LEU A 81 6.07 -6.07 -5.94
CA LEU A 81 7.03 -7.17 -6.13
C LEU A 81 7.89 -6.94 -7.37
N GLU A 82 7.27 -6.57 -8.49
CA GLU A 82 7.98 -6.26 -9.74
C GLU A 82 8.95 -5.08 -9.56
N LEU A 83 8.55 -4.05 -8.83
CA LEU A 83 9.40 -2.89 -8.53
C LEU A 83 10.58 -3.25 -7.63
N ILE A 84 10.37 -4.09 -6.63
CA ILE A 84 11.46 -4.61 -5.76
C ILE A 84 12.46 -5.38 -6.62
N GLU A 85 11.99 -6.31 -7.45
CA GLU A 85 12.86 -7.06 -8.37
C GLU A 85 13.65 -6.15 -9.31
N HIS A 86 13.00 -5.14 -9.88
CA HIS A 86 13.67 -4.17 -10.75
C HIS A 86 14.71 -3.33 -10.02
N THR A 87 14.45 -2.90 -8.79
CA THR A 87 15.42 -2.14 -7.98
C THR A 87 16.65 -2.98 -7.64
N ILE A 88 16.48 -4.26 -7.28
CA ILE A 88 17.59 -5.19 -7.04
C ILE A 88 18.48 -5.33 -8.28
N ARG A 89 17.87 -5.39 -9.47
CA ARG A 89 18.60 -5.55 -10.75
C ARG A 89 19.28 -4.26 -11.23
N SER A 90 18.74 -3.09 -10.87
CA SER A 90 19.12 -1.81 -11.48
C SER A 90 19.86 -0.86 -10.54
N ASP A 91 20.10 -1.25 -9.28
CA ASP A 91 20.78 -0.47 -8.23
C ASP A 91 20.22 0.96 -8.08
N SER A 92 18.90 1.09 -8.24
CA SER A 92 18.19 2.39 -8.24
C SER A 92 16.96 2.35 -7.32
N ASP A 93 17.10 3.01 -6.18
CA ASP A 93 16.07 3.11 -5.12
C ASP A 93 14.99 4.16 -5.41
N ALA A 94 15.15 4.95 -6.47
CA ALA A 94 14.29 6.09 -6.76
C ALA A 94 12.82 5.70 -7.06
N ILE A 95 12.57 4.47 -7.52
CA ILE A 95 11.22 4.02 -7.90
C ILE A 95 10.46 3.45 -6.69
N VAL A 96 11.14 2.67 -5.83
CA VAL A 96 10.56 2.13 -4.59
C VAL A 96 10.21 3.25 -3.61
N THR A 97 11.06 4.28 -3.52
CA THR A 97 10.81 5.43 -2.65
C THR A 97 9.57 6.25 -3.07
N ARG A 98 9.27 6.34 -4.36
CA ARG A 98 8.10 7.05 -4.91
C ARG A 98 6.80 6.27 -4.82
N THR A 99 6.87 4.95 -4.80
CA THR A 99 5.70 4.06 -4.68
C THR A 99 5.37 3.68 -3.24
N ARG A 100 6.04 4.33 -2.28
CA ARG A 100 5.80 4.12 -0.85
C ARG A 100 4.40 4.56 -0.47
N LEU A 101 3.61 3.62 0.03
CA LEU A 101 2.27 3.85 0.53
C LEU A 101 2.31 4.62 1.87
N ASP A 102 1.76 5.83 1.92
CA ASP A 102 1.51 6.54 3.18
C ASP A 102 0.04 6.37 3.59
N CYS A 103 -0.21 5.45 4.53
CA CYS A 103 -1.55 5.12 5.00
C CYS A 103 -2.33 6.32 5.59
N ARG A 104 -1.61 7.40 5.97
CA ARG A 104 -2.22 8.62 6.53
C ARG A 104 -2.82 9.51 5.46
N GLN A 105 -2.38 9.36 4.22
CA GLN A 105 -2.85 10.16 3.07
C GLN A 105 -4.03 9.51 2.35
N ILE A 106 -4.27 8.21 2.57
CA ILE A 106 -5.34 7.45 1.92
C ILE A 106 -6.71 7.93 2.44
N THR A 107 -7.59 8.27 1.50
CA THR A 107 -8.93 8.77 1.83
C THR A 107 -9.85 7.65 2.33
N GLU A 108 -10.84 7.99 3.17
CA GLU A 108 -11.64 7.01 3.93
C GLU A 108 -12.20 5.85 3.11
N HIS A 109 -12.72 6.13 1.91
CA HIS A 109 -13.30 5.08 1.05
C HIS A 109 -12.28 4.08 0.50
N TRP A 110 -11.03 4.51 0.37
CA TRP A 110 -9.93 3.73 -0.18
C TRP A 110 -9.17 2.94 0.86
N LYS A 111 -9.35 3.24 2.16
CA LYS A 111 -8.72 2.50 3.26
C LYS A 111 -9.06 1.01 3.28
N ASN A 112 -10.16 0.61 2.65
CA ASN A 112 -10.55 -0.79 2.51
C ASN A 112 -9.53 -1.63 1.72
N ILE A 113 -8.64 -1.01 0.94
CA ILE A 113 -7.54 -1.74 0.28
C ILE A 113 -6.49 -2.24 1.27
N LEU A 114 -6.34 -1.57 2.42
CA LEU A 114 -5.17 -1.72 3.28
C LEU A 114 -5.05 -3.13 3.84
N GLU A 115 -6.12 -3.66 4.43
CA GLU A 115 -6.11 -5.00 5.04
C GLU A 115 -5.82 -6.09 4.00
N PRO A 116 -6.56 -6.22 2.88
CA PRO A 116 -6.27 -7.22 1.85
C PRO A 116 -4.87 -7.07 1.23
N LEU A 117 -4.42 -5.83 1.01
CA LEU A 117 -3.11 -5.56 0.45
C LEU A 117 -2.00 -5.98 1.42
N PHE A 118 -2.11 -5.61 2.70
CA PHE A 118 -1.11 -5.98 3.69
C PHE A 118 -1.09 -7.48 3.91
N ASP A 119 -2.25 -8.14 3.96
CA ASP A 119 -2.32 -9.61 4.05
C ASP A 119 -1.58 -10.27 2.87
N SER A 120 -1.83 -9.82 1.64
CA SER A 120 -1.13 -10.32 0.46
C SER A 120 0.38 -10.03 0.50
N LEU A 121 0.77 -8.82 0.90
CA LEU A 121 2.17 -8.42 1.03
C LEU A 121 2.93 -9.19 2.12
N PHE A 122 2.28 -9.51 3.24
CA PHE A 122 2.89 -10.27 4.32
C PHE A 122 3.15 -11.73 3.92
N GLU A 123 2.35 -12.28 3.01
CA GLU A 123 2.58 -13.60 2.43
C GLU A 123 3.67 -13.57 1.34
N SER A 124 3.81 -12.47 0.61
CA SER A 124 4.64 -12.38 -0.60
C SER A 124 6.01 -11.75 -0.42
N MET A 125 6.23 -10.92 0.61
CA MET A 125 7.47 -10.17 0.77
C MET A 125 8.55 -10.99 1.48
N PHE A 126 9.75 -10.90 0.92
CA PHE A 126 10.98 -11.39 1.51
C PHE A 126 11.94 -10.21 1.76
N ARG A 127 12.77 -10.29 2.80
CA ARG A 127 13.83 -9.31 3.08
C ARG A 127 15.21 -9.97 3.01
N GLU A 128 16.20 -9.27 2.48
CA GLU A 128 17.59 -9.69 2.56
C GLU A 128 18.05 -9.64 4.03
N ASN A 129 18.43 -10.79 4.58
CA ASN A 129 19.18 -10.86 5.83
C ASN A 129 20.65 -10.51 5.55
N ASN A 130 21.35 -9.83 6.49
CA ASN A 130 22.75 -9.37 6.45
C ASN A 130 23.76 -10.52 6.14
N GLY A 131 23.70 -11.05 4.93
CA GLY A 131 24.22 -12.35 4.50
C GLY A 131 23.66 -12.84 3.14
N GLY A 132 22.74 -12.09 2.51
CA GLY A 132 22.31 -12.29 1.12
C GLY A 132 21.11 -13.22 0.91
N CYS A 133 20.54 -13.79 1.98
CA CYS A 133 19.40 -14.70 1.87
C CYS A 133 18.08 -13.96 2.11
N TRP A 134 17.14 -14.14 1.20
CA TRP A 134 15.76 -13.67 1.31
C TRP A 134 15.01 -14.50 2.36
N ILE A 135 14.48 -13.85 3.40
CA ILE A 135 13.67 -14.48 4.46
C ILE A 135 12.23 -13.95 4.42
N SER A 136 11.24 -14.81 4.69
CA SER A 136 9.84 -14.39 4.77
C SER A 136 9.66 -13.34 5.88
N ILE A 137 8.74 -12.38 5.70
CA ILE A 137 8.40 -11.45 6.81
C ILE A 137 7.96 -12.20 8.07
N LYS A 138 7.31 -13.37 7.95
CA LYS A 138 6.89 -14.18 9.11
C LYS A 138 8.08 -14.72 9.92
N GLU A 139 9.23 -14.85 9.27
CA GLU A 139 10.48 -15.35 9.85
C GLU A 139 11.44 -14.19 10.19
N ALA A 140 11.12 -12.97 9.76
CA ALA A 140 11.94 -11.79 9.99
C ALA A 140 11.78 -11.29 11.43
N VAL A 141 12.92 -11.07 12.08
CA VAL A 141 12.99 -10.37 13.37
C VAL A 141 13.25 -8.89 13.10
N PHE A 142 12.32 -8.03 13.50
CA PHE A 142 12.45 -6.58 13.36
C PHE A 142 13.01 -5.98 14.65
N ASP A 143 14.26 -5.52 14.61
CA ASP A 143 14.78 -4.64 15.65
C ASP A 143 14.21 -3.23 15.45
N ILE A 144 13.03 -3.00 16.00
CA ILE A 144 12.41 -1.67 16.03
C ILE A 144 13.14 -0.85 17.09
N PHE A 145 14.22 -0.18 16.68
CA PHE A 145 14.83 0.85 17.52
C PHE A 145 13.86 2.02 17.62
N GLU A 146 13.08 2.07 18.69
CA GLU A 146 12.43 3.32 19.07
C GLU A 146 13.53 4.36 19.28
N ALA A 147 13.57 5.37 18.42
CA ALA A 147 14.40 6.55 18.60
C ALA A 147 13.84 7.39 19.78
N LYS A 148 13.83 6.82 20.99
CA LYS A 148 13.64 7.53 22.23
C LYS A 148 14.88 7.34 23.11
N LYS A 149 15.66 8.42 23.11
CA LYS A 149 16.89 8.70 23.87
C LYS A 149 18.13 7.92 23.43
N ARG A 150 19.13 8.68 22.96
CA ARG A 150 20.55 8.30 23.01
C ARG A 150 20.88 7.90 24.45
N VAL A 151 20.93 6.60 24.71
CA VAL A 151 21.70 6.05 25.82
C VAL A 151 22.98 5.53 25.19
N HIS A 152 24.11 6.08 25.60
CA HIS A 152 25.43 5.58 25.19
C HIS A 152 25.56 4.15 25.69
N TYR A 153 25.47 3.18 24.79
CA TYR A 153 25.99 1.85 25.05
C TYR A 153 27.41 1.78 24.50
N GLN A 154 28.39 1.65 25.40
CA GLN A 154 29.69 1.10 25.04
C GLN A 154 29.46 -0.37 24.72
N PHE A 155 29.66 -0.75 23.46
CA PHE A 155 29.74 -2.16 23.10
C PHE A 155 31.14 -2.65 23.45
N GLU A 156 31.25 -3.43 24.53
CA GLU A 156 32.39 -4.34 24.67
C GLU A 156 32.31 -5.38 23.54
N SER A 157 33.44 -5.58 22.86
CA SER A 157 33.56 -6.37 21.65
C SER A 157 32.96 -7.77 21.79
N ILE A 158 31.92 -8.06 21.01
CA ILE A 158 31.38 -9.41 20.88
C ILE A 158 32.43 -10.25 20.15
N LYS A 159 32.97 -11.27 20.81
CA LYS A 159 33.88 -12.23 20.18
C LYS A 159 33.12 -13.10 19.17
N PRO A 160 33.69 -13.39 18.00
CA PRO A 160 33.05 -14.21 16.98
C PRO A 160 32.81 -15.64 17.51
N ILE A 161 31.65 -16.19 17.14
CA ILE A 161 31.27 -17.57 17.42
C ILE A 161 31.91 -18.45 16.35
N ASP A 162 32.79 -19.36 16.77
CA ASP A 162 33.35 -20.39 15.90
C ASP A 162 32.27 -21.42 15.54
N LEU A 163 32.01 -21.57 14.23
CA LEU A 163 31.22 -22.66 13.67
C LEU A 163 32.20 -23.77 13.25
N ASN A 164 32.19 -24.88 13.99
CA ASN A 164 32.78 -26.16 13.57
C ASN A 164 31.85 -26.91 12.61
#